data_AF-A0A3N5WVG5-F1
#
_entry.id   AF-A0A3N5WVG5-F1
#
_cell.length_a   1.000
_cell.length_b   1.000
_cell.length_c   1.000
_cell.angle_alpha   90.00
_cell.angle_beta   90.00
_cell.angle_gamma   90.00
#
_symmetry.space_group_name_H-M   'P 1'
#
loop_
_entity.id
_entity.type
_entity.pdbx_description
1 polymer ?
#
loop_
_entity_poly.entity_id
_entity_poly.type
_entity_poly.pdbx_seq_one_letter_code
_entity_poly.pdbx_strand_id
1 'polypeptide(L)'
;VPSRKVTWNFWSVLGVSPQLGRFFTEDEDEKGVRVAVISHGLWQRRFGGSPDVIGRIITLNDQPYEVVGVMPREFFFMPARDIDIWIPASFPPWMRKNLTWHDAHIVARLKPGVTFRRAKESMAVLSLQVTAKDFRGPHSVTVTPLREELTGKTQTALVVLLCASAALLLIACVNLANLLMSRGAMRGREVAVRAALGAGRGRLVAQFLTESLVLAGLGAVAGLALAVPAMRFLETLVPETMGTVRITPDWRVLAFSASVAIAAGLTFGLVPALRGSRLAPQEGLREGGRGTAGARSHWFQHSLIIIETALAVVLLTSGGLLLQTFQHLRNTDLGIRSEKLLTFETPLFRYQDFDRRVAFVNAQLERVRAIPGVINAGAINRIPLTVTDQATFYLLHGQSRDRIPEQVALTRVVTRDYFATIGALLREGRFFDISDRRSESPVAIVNETFANRHFPGRSPLGERFKFGRTGDKGYWYTIVGVVKEIRDRGVTEDLKPTIYRLHEQADQSGDQPSGI
;
A
#
# COMPACT_ATOMS: atom_id res chain seq x y z
N VAL A 1 8.67 -5.80 20.55
CA VAL A 1 7.21 -5.61 20.38
C VAL A 1 7.03 -4.26 19.70
N PRO A 2 6.42 -4.19 18.51
CA PRO A 2 6.23 -2.93 17.80
C PRO A 2 5.37 -1.97 18.63
N SER A 3 5.85 -0.73 18.81
CA SER A 3 5.19 0.26 19.65
C SER A 3 5.17 1.62 18.96
N ARG A 4 4.15 2.44 19.25
CA ARG A 4 4.01 3.77 18.68
C ARG A 4 3.68 4.84 19.69
N LYS A 5 4.28 6.01 19.50
CA LYS A 5 3.94 7.24 20.21
C LYS A 5 2.75 7.92 19.55
N VAL A 6 1.72 8.25 20.33
CA VAL A 6 0.53 8.98 19.86
C VAL A 6 0.10 10.02 20.88
N THR A 7 -0.59 11.07 20.42
CA THR A 7 -1.16 12.10 21.30
C THR A 7 -2.40 11.57 22.03
N TRP A 8 -2.73 12.16 23.17
CA TRP A 8 -3.89 11.75 23.97
C TRP A 8 -5.22 11.74 23.19
N ASN A 9 -5.38 12.68 22.25
CA ASN A 9 -6.58 12.83 21.42
C ASN A 9 -6.61 11.93 20.17
N PHE A 10 -5.61 11.08 19.97
CA PHE A 10 -5.50 10.23 18.77
C PHE A 10 -6.75 9.37 18.55
N TRP A 11 -7.23 8.68 19.60
CA TRP A 11 -8.39 7.80 19.48
C TRP A 11 -9.72 8.54 19.36
N SER A 12 -9.87 9.71 20.00
CA SER A 12 -11.07 10.53 19.86
C SER A 12 -11.18 11.10 18.44
N VAL A 13 -10.05 11.48 17.84
CA VAL A 13 -9.97 11.86 16.42
C VAL A 13 -10.35 10.69 15.52
N LEU A 14 -9.99 9.45 15.85
CA LEU A 14 -10.41 8.26 15.09
C LEU A 14 -11.82 7.75 15.42
N GLY A 15 -12.42 8.23 16.50
CA GLY A 15 -13.75 7.81 16.93
C GLY A 15 -13.76 6.37 17.44
N VAL A 16 -12.67 5.95 18.09
CA VAL A 16 -12.49 4.58 18.60
C VAL A 16 -12.57 4.61 20.12
N SER A 17 -13.21 3.60 20.70
CA SER A 17 -13.27 3.38 22.15
C SER A 17 -12.46 2.14 22.51
N PRO A 18 -11.88 2.07 23.73
CA PRO A 18 -11.14 0.90 24.14
C PRO A 18 -12.10 -0.28 24.36
N GLN A 19 -11.63 -1.50 24.14
CA GLN A 19 -12.36 -2.72 24.49
C GLN A 19 -12.37 -2.95 26.00
N LEU A 20 -11.27 -2.59 26.68
CA LEU A 20 -11.10 -2.70 28.12
C LEU A 20 -10.30 -1.51 28.65
N GLY A 21 -10.63 -1.01 29.84
CA GLY A 21 -9.92 0.09 30.49
C GLY A 21 -10.21 1.45 29.85
N ARG A 22 -9.18 2.28 29.71
CA ARG A 22 -9.25 3.65 29.21
C ARG A 22 -8.09 3.99 28.28
N PHE A 23 -8.16 5.14 27.62
CA PHE A 23 -6.99 5.77 27.02
C PHE A 23 -6.27 6.65 28.04
N PHE A 24 -5.07 7.11 27.67
CA PHE A 24 -4.34 8.07 28.50
C PHE A 24 -4.89 9.49 28.36
N THR A 25 -4.78 10.27 29.44
CA THR A 25 -5.29 11.64 29.55
C THR A 25 -4.33 12.65 28.93
N GLU A 26 -4.80 13.89 28.76
CA GLU A 26 -3.95 15.01 28.34
C GLU A 26 -2.79 15.22 29.32
N ASP A 27 -3.07 15.25 30.63
CA ASP A 27 -2.05 15.43 31.66
C ASP A 27 -0.99 14.31 31.65
N GLU A 28 -1.40 13.05 31.41
CA GLU A 28 -0.49 11.93 31.27
C GLU A 28 0.42 12.04 30.04
N ASP A 29 -0.12 12.53 28.91
CA ASP A 29 0.66 12.76 27.69
C ASP A 29 1.61 13.95 27.84
N GLU A 30 1.15 15.04 28.44
CA GLU A 30 1.96 16.23 28.65
C GLU A 30 3.12 16.00 29.63
N LYS A 31 2.87 15.29 30.73
CA LYS A 31 3.89 14.98 31.74
C LYS A 31 4.76 13.78 31.36
N GLY A 32 4.41 13.04 30.31
CA GLY A 32 5.12 11.82 29.93
C GLY A 32 5.00 10.71 30.97
N VAL A 33 3.80 10.57 31.54
CA VAL A 33 3.48 9.46 32.43
C VAL A 33 3.60 8.16 31.64
N ARG A 34 4.22 7.16 32.26
CA ARG A 34 4.54 5.88 31.60
C ARG A 34 3.35 4.94 31.63
N VAL A 35 2.39 5.24 30.77
CA VAL A 35 1.19 4.42 30.54
C VAL A 35 1.20 3.85 29.13
N ALA A 36 0.54 2.71 28.94
CA ALA A 36 0.47 2.00 27.68
C ALA A 36 -0.95 1.52 27.40
N VAL A 37 -1.35 1.58 26.13
CA VAL A 37 -2.55 0.93 25.59
C VAL A 37 -2.07 -0.19 24.68
N ILE A 38 -2.60 -1.40 24.84
CA ILE A 38 -2.13 -2.59 24.10
C ILE A 38 -3.14 -3.05 23.03
N SER A 39 -2.66 -3.71 21.99
CA SER A 39 -3.50 -4.31 20.96
C SER A 39 -4.26 -5.52 21.52
N HIS A 40 -5.44 -5.80 20.95
CA HIS A 40 -6.16 -7.05 21.23
C HIS A 40 -5.27 -8.28 20.97
N GLY A 41 -4.47 -8.25 19.90
CA GLY A 41 -3.57 -9.35 19.54
C GLY A 41 -2.51 -9.62 20.61
N LEU A 42 -1.87 -8.57 21.14
CA LEU A 42 -0.88 -8.70 22.21
C LEU A 42 -1.54 -9.22 23.50
N TRP A 43 -2.71 -8.66 23.85
CA TRP A 43 -3.49 -9.08 25.01
C TRP A 43 -3.81 -10.58 24.98
N GLN A 44 -4.27 -11.09 23.84
CA GLN A 44 -4.54 -12.53 23.66
C GLN A 44 -3.27 -13.37 23.72
N ARG A 45 -2.23 -13.03 22.94
CA ARG A 45 -1.01 -13.85 22.80
C ARG A 45 -0.15 -13.90 24.06
N ARG A 46 -0.08 -12.81 24.83
CA ARG A 46 0.86 -12.65 25.95
C ARG A 46 0.21 -12.63 27.32
N PHE A 47 -1.07 -12.27 27.40
CA PHE A 47 -1.81 -12.16 28.66
C PHE A 47 -3.04 -13.08 28.69
N GLY A 48 -3.19 -13.97 27.71
CA GLY A 48 -4.27 -14.97 27.66
C GLY A 48 -5.67 -14.38 27.58
N GLY A 49 -5.81 -13.10 27.20
CA GLY A 49 -7.12 -12.44 27.21
C GLY A 49 -7.66 -12.11 28.61
N SER A 50 -6.79 -12.06 29.63
CA SER A 50 -7.22 -11.83 31.01
C SER A 50 -7.52 -10.34 31.29
N PRO A 51 -8.64 -9.99 31.96
CA PRO A 51 -8.97 -8.61 32.33
C PRO A 51 -8.02 -7.96 33.35
N ASP A 52 -7.27 -8.78 34.10
CA ASP A 52 -6.24 -8.34 35.06
C ASP A 52 -5.02 -7.66 34.40
N VAL A 53 -5.02 -7.57 33.07
CA VAL A 53 -3.98 -6.84 32.33
C VAL A 53 -4.01 -5.34 32.64
N ILE A 54 -5.17 -4.78 33.01
CA ILE A 54 -5.29 -3.37 33.39
C ILE A 54 -4.61 -3.15 34.75
N GLY A 55 -3.72 -2.14 34.84
CA GLY A 55 -2.89 -1.87 36.00
C GLY A 55 -1.60 -2.68 36.05
N ARG A 56 -1.40 -3.63 35.13
CA ARG A 56 -0.17 -4.45 35.09
C ARG A 56 0.99 -3.64 34.52
N ILE A 57 2.16 -3.78 35.12
CA ILE A 57 3.40 -3.17 34.63
C ILE A 57 4.04 -4.06 33.56
N ILE A 58 4.29 -3.49 32.39
CA ILE A 58 5.08 -4.06 31.31
C ILE A 58 6.39 -3.29 31.14
N THR A 59 7.45 -3.97 30.73
CA THR A 59 8.75 -3.31 30.49
C THR A 59 8.93 -3.05 29.00
N LEU A 60 9.12 -1.79 28.62
CA LEU A 60 9.42 -1.35 27.27
C LEU A 60 10.74 -0.58 27.27
N ASN A 61 11.73 -1.06 26.54
CA ASN A 61 13.08 -0.49 26.50
C ASN A 61 13.67 -0.25 27.92
N ASP A 62 13.57 -1.28 28.77
CA ASP A 62 14.04 -1.25 30.17
C ASP A 62 13.32 -0.21 31.05
N GLN A 63 12.20 0.36 30.60
CA GLN A 63 11.35 1.27 31.37
C GLN A 63 10.00 0.63 31.71
N PRO A 64 9.52 0.75 32.95
CA PRO A 64 8.19 0.26 33.33
C PRO A 64 7.08 1.17 32.77
N TYR A 65 6.06 0.55 32.18
CA TYR A 65 4.83 1.17 31.72
C TYR A 65 3.62 0.44 32.30
N GLU A 66 2.64 1.17 32.81
CA GLU A 66 1.37 0.60 33.27
C GLU A 66 0.39 0.43 32.11
N VAL A 67 -0.20 -0.75 31.96
CA VAL A 67 -1.24 -0.97 30.95
C VAL A 67 -2.57 -0.37 31.44
N VAL A 68 -3.08 0.64 30.75
CA VAL A 68 -4.32 1.34 31.11
C VAL A 68 -5.51 0.99 30.21
N GLY A 69 -5.26 0.35 29.06
CA GLY A 69 -6.34 -0.03 28.14
C GLY A 69 -5.95 -1.06 27.10
N VAL A 70 -6.98 -1.68 26.50
CA VAL A 70 -6.87 -2.66 25.41
C VAL A 70 -7.70 -2.16 24.22
N MET A 71 -7.11 -2.17 23.02
CA MET A 71 -7.80 -1.82 21.77
C MET A 71 -8.80 -2.90 21.33
N PRO A 72 -9.88 -2.53 20.64
CA PRO A 72 -10.75 -3.49 19.94
C PRO A 72 -10.00 -4.35 18.93
N ARG A 73 -10.51 -5.55 18.68
CA ARG A 73 -9.91 -6.53 17.76
C ARG A 73 -9.77 -6.00 16.34
N GLU A 74 -10.71 -5.19 15.89
CA GLU A 74 -10.79 -4.66 14.53
C GLU A 74 -9.92 -3.41 14.34
N PHE A 75 -9.33 -2.86 15.41
CA PHE A 75 -8.53 -1.65 15.32
C PHE A 75 -7.12 -1.93 14.82
N PHE A 76 -6.74 -1.20 13.77
CA PHE A 76 -5.37 -1.11 13.26
C PHE A 76 -5.13 0.31 12.75
N PHE A 77 -3.88 0.78 12.77
CA PHE A 77 -3.54 2.11 12.28
C PHE A 77 -2.18 2.12 11.56
N MET A 78 -2.17 2.66 10.33
CA MET A 78 -1.11 2.72 9.28
C MET A 78 0.35 2.74 9.72
N PRO A 79 1.32 2.38 8.86
CA PRO A 79 1.18 1.52 7.70
C PRO A 79 1.16 0.04 8.10
N ALA A 80 1.53 -0.26 9.35
CA ALA A 80 1.78 -1.60 9.83
C ALA A 80 0.62 -2.08 10.72
N ARG A 81 0.07 -3.27 10.42
CA ARG A 81 -1.02 -3.90 11.19
C ARG A 81 -0.55 -4.53 12.50
N ASP A 82 0.73 -4.46 12.78
CA ASP A 82 1.44 -5.15 13.86
C ASP A 82 1.79 -4.22 15.04
N ILE A 83 1.28 -2.98 15.08
CA ILE A 83 1.43 -2.12 16.25
C ILE A 83 0.72 -2.79 17.43
N ASP A 84 1.53 -3.25 18.37
CA ASP A 84 1.05 -3.99 19.54
C ASP A 84 0.85 -3.07 20.74
N ILE A 85 1.51 -1.90 20.77
CA ILE A 85 1.49 -0.99 21.93
C ILE A 85 1.45 0.48 21.47
N TRP A 86 0.61 1.28 22.13
CA TRP A 86 0.61 2.73 22.04
C TRP A 86 1.02 3.36 23.37
N ILE A 87 1.93 4.33 23.31
CA ILE A 87 2.41 5.09 24.47
C ILE A 87 2.26 6.59 24.19
N PRO A 88 2.25 7.44 25.23
CA PRO A 88 2.19 8.88 25.05
C PRO A 88 3.33 9.44 24.18
N ALA A 89 2.99 10.41 23.33
CA ALA A 89 3.95 11.07 22.46
C ALA A 89 4.89 11.97 23.26
N SER A 90 4.32 12.70 24.23
CA SER A 90 5.03 13.51 25.21
C SER A 90 6.08 14.42 24.56
N PHE A 91 5.62 15.19 23.56
CA PHE A 91 6.49 16.08 22.83
C PHE A 91 7.14 17.07 23.80
N PRO A 92 8.48 17.12 23.89
CA PRO A 92 9.16 18.01 24.81
C PRO A 92 8.94 19.47 24.41
N PRO A 93 9.06 20.44 25.34
CA PRO A 93 8.73 21.84 25.09
C PRO A 93 9.46 22.46 23.88
N TRP A 94 10.72 22.07 23.66
CA TRP A 94 11.50 22.56 22.51
C TRP A 94 10.92 22.09 21.17
N MET A 95 10.36 20.89 21.12
CA MET A 95 9.78 20.31 19.89
C MET A 95 8.45 20.97 19.58
N ARG A 96 7.62 21.24 20.59
CA ARG A 96 6.36 21.98 20.44
C ARG A 96 6.55 23.40 19.87
N LYS A 97 7.71 24.01 20.12
CA LYS A 97 8.08 25.35 19.64
C LYS A 97 8.86 25.32 18.32
N ASN A 98 9.32 24.15 17.87
CA ASN A 98 10.13 24.03 16.67
C ASN A 98 9.24 23.84 15.44
N LEU A 99 8.96 24.95 14.75
CA LEU A 99 8.14 24.99 13.52
C LEU A 99 8.77 24.25 12.34
N THR A 100 10.06 23.90 12.42
CA THR A 100 10.78 23.15 11.37
C THR A 100 10.81 21.64 11.61
N TRP A 101 10.25 21.16 12.73
CA TRP A 101 10.17 19.74 13.03
C TRP A 101 8.90 19.13 12.41
N HIS A 102 9.09 18.20 11.47
CA HIS A 102 8.01 17.60 10.67
C HIS A 102 7.94 16.06 10.78
N ASP A 103 8.49 15.49 11.86
CA ASP A 103 8.62 14.03 12.01
C ASP A 103 7.39 13.38 12.69
N ALA A 104 6.20 13.95 12.46
CA ALA A 104 4.93 13.47 13.00
C ALA A 104 3.93 13.20 11.89
N HIS A 105 3.30 12.03 11.94
CA HIS A 105 2.13 11.73 11.13
C HIS A 105 0.89 12.33 11.79
N ILE A 106 0.25 13.28 11.11
CA ILE A 106 -0.91 13.99 11.62
C ILE A 106 -2.17 13.35 11.07
N VAL A 107 -3.10 12.99 11.95
CA VAL A 107 -4.47 12.63 11.60
C VAL A 107 -5.42 13.63 12.24
N ALA A 108 -6.44 14.04 11.48
CA ALA A 108 -7.42 15.02 11.94
C ALA A 108 -8.83 14.61 11.49
N ARG A 109 -9.83 15.03 12.26
CA ARG A 109 -11.25 14.85 11.96
C ARG A 109 -11.85 16.18 11.52
N LEU A 110 -12.53 16.18 10.38
CA LEU A 110 -13.28 17.35 9.93
C LEU A 110 -14.43 17.66 10.90
N LYS A 111 -14.64 18.94 11.18
CA LYS A 111 -15.82 19.38 11.93
C LYS A 111 -17.11 19.01 11.16
N PRO A 112 -18.21 18.68 11.87
CA PRO A 112 -19.50 18.43 11.22
C PRO A 112 -19.88 19.55 10.25
N GLY A 113 -20.34 19.19 9.05
CA GLY A 113 -20.75 20.14 8.00
C GLY A 113 -19.61 20.83 7.23
N VAL A 114 -18.34 20.60 7.57
CA VAL A 114 -17.21 21.17 6.81
C VAL A 114 -16.81 20.24 5.67
N THR A 115 -16.78 20.79 4.45
CA THR A 115 -16.33 20.05 3.27
C THR A 115 -14.80 19.93 3.24
N PHE A 116 -14.31 18.84 2.65
CA PHE A 116 -12.87 18.62 2.48
C PHE A 116 -12.17 19.76 1.73
N ARG A 117 -12.82 20.30 0.67
CA ARG A 117 -12.33 21.46 -0.08
C ARG A 117 -12.07 22.66 0.83
N ARG A 118 -13.04 23.02 1.67
CA ARG A 118 -12.93 24.16 2.59
C ARG A 118 -11.82 23.95 3.63
N ALA A 119 -11.65 22.72 4.10
CA ALA A 119 -10.55 22.37 5.00
C ALA A 119 -9.18 22.52 4.34
N LYS A 120 -9.04 22.05 3.09
CA LYS A 120 -7.81 22.20 2.30
C LYS A 120 -7.45 23.67 2.07
N GLU A 121 -8.42 24.49 1.69
CA GLU A 121 -8.24 25.95 1.53
C GLU A 121 -7.83 26.62 2.84
N SER A 122 -8.49 26.27 3.95
CA SER A 122 -8.16 26.82 5.27
C SER A 122 -6.74 26.44 5.72
N MET A 123 -6.32 25.19 5.48
CA MET A 123 -4.95 24.74 5.76
C MET A 123 -3.92 25.43 4.88
N ALA A 124 -4.23 25.69 3.62
CA ALA A 124 -3.33 26.44 2.72
C ALA A 124 -3.09 27.87 3.24
N VAL A 125 -4.14 28.55 3.71
CA VAL A 125 -4.02 29.89 4.33
C VAL A 125 -3.18 29.84 5.60
N LEU A 126 -3.42 28.87 6.49
CA LEU A 126 -2.62 28.71 7.71
C LEU A 126 -1.16 28.39 7.40
N SER A 127 -0.90 27.55 6.40
CA SER A 127 0.45 27.24 5.92
C SER A 127 1.18 28.52 5.49
N LEU A 128 0.52 29.39 4.71
CA LEU A 128 1.09 30.67 4.30
C LEU A 128 1.36 31.61 5.50
N GLN A 129 0.48 31.64 6.50
CA GLN A 129 0.68 32.47 7.70
C GLN A 129 1.85 31.98 8.56
N VAL A 130 2.06 30.67 8.66
CA VAL A 130 3.22 30.10 9.36
C VAL A 130 4.50 30.38 8.58
N THR A 131 4.51 30.14 7.26
CA THR A 131 5.65 30.43 6.38
C THR A 131 6.00 31.91 6.34
N ALA A 132 5.01 32.81 6.42
CA ALA A 132 5.27 34.25 6.47
C ALA A 132 5.96 34.71 7.76
N LYS A 133 5.82 33.96 8.86
CA LYS A 133 6.46 34.26 10.14
C LYS A 133 7.85 33.64 10.26
N ASP A 134 8.10 32.52 9.59
CA ASP A 134 9.36 31.78 9.64
C ASP A 134 9.96 31.65 8.23
N PHE A 135 11.05 32.39 7.98
CA PHE A 135 11.68 32.58 6.66
C PHE A 135 12.39 31.34 6.07
N ARG A 136 11.95 30.11 6.40
CA ARG A 136 12.64 28.88 6.01
C ARG A 136 11.87 28.08 4.95
N GLY A 137 11.69 28.70 3.78
CA GLY A 137 11.27 28.00 2.55
C GLY A 137 9.79 27.64 2.46
N PRO A 138 9.35 27.10 1.31
CA PRO A 138 7.95 26.85 1.01
C PRO A 138 7.46 25.63 1.80
N HIS A 139 7.02 25.85 3.03
CA HIS A 139 6.21 24.87 3.73
C HIS A 139 4.80 24.87 3.12
N SER A 140 4.39 23.73 2.60
CA SER A 140 3.03 23.50 2.15
C SER A 140 2.41 22.38 2.98
N VAL A 141 1.15 22.58 3.38
CA VAL A 141 0.35 21.54 4.00
C VAL A 141 -0.39 20.78 2.90
N THR A 142 -0.02 19.52 2.72
CA THR A 142 -0.81 18.60 1.89
C THR A 142 -1.82 17.91 2.79
N VAL A 143 -3.10 18.13 2.49
CA VAL A 143 -4.21 17.44 3.17
C VAL A 143 -4.73 16.37 2.23
N THR A 144 -4.74 15.13 2.70
CA THR A 144 -5.23 13.95 1.96
C THR A 144 -6.33 13.28 2.77
N PRO A 145 -7.46 12.86 2.17
CA PRO A 145 -8.45 12.05 2.87
C PRO A 145 -7.81 10.77 3.41
N LEU A 146 -8.06 10.44 4.68
CA LEU A 146 -7.46 9.26 5.33
C LEU A 146 -7.73 7.96 4.56
N ARG A 147 -8.91 7.84 3.92
CA ARG A 147 -9.24 6.68 3.07
C ARG A 147 -8.30 6.58 1.87
N GLU A 148 -8.00 7.70 1.22
CA GLU A 148 -7.10 7.75 0.06
C GLU A 148 -5.66 7.45 0.47
N GLU A 149 -5.20 7.95 1.62
CA GLU A 149 -3.89 7.61 2.19
C GLU A 149 -3.79 6.10 2.51
N LEU A 150 -4.84 5.53 3.09
CA LEU A 150 -4.93 4.11 3.45
C LEU A 150 -5.01 3.19 2.23
N THR A 151 -5.80 3.55 1.22
CA THR A 151 -6.02 2.70 0.05
C THR A 151 -5.00 2.97 -1.05
N GLY A 152 -4.40 4.15 -1.10
CA GLY A 152 -3.39 4.59 -2.06
C GLY A 152 -3.63 4.09 -3.50
N LYS A 153 -2.56 3.57 -4.11
CA LYS A 153 -2.56 2.95 -5.44
C LYS A 153 -3.37 1.63 -5.52
N THR A 154 -3.74 1.03 -4.37
CA THR A 154 -4.53 -0.21 -4.32
C THR A 154 -5.96 0.00 -4.79
N GLN A 155 -6.53 1.20 -4.60
CA GLN A 155 -7.88 1.50 -5.09
C GLN A 155 -7.98 1.34 -6.62
N THR A 156 -7.00 1.85 -7.36
CA THR A 156 -6.96 1.71 -8.82
C THR A 156 -6.88 0.24 -9.23
N ALA A 157 -6.03 -0.54 -8.57
CA ALA A 157 -5.92 -1.98 -8.82
C ALA A 157 -7.25 -2.71 -8.55
N LEU A 158 -7.95 -2.38 -7.46
CA LEU A 158 -9.25 -2.95 -7.12
C LEU A 158 -10.34 -2.56 -8.13
N VAL A 159 -10.32 -1.32 -8.63
CA VAL A 159 -11.26 -0.86 -9.68
C VAL A 159 -10.98 -1.58 -11.00
N VAL A 160 -9.72 -1.73 -11.39
CA VAL A 160 -9.33 -2.51 -12.58
C VAL A 160 -9.80 -3.96 -12.45
N LEU A 161 -9.60 -4.58 -11.28
CA LEU A 161 -10.07 -5.93 -10.99
C LEU A 161 -11.60 -6.03 -11.07
N LEU A 162 -12.34 -5.03 -10.57
CA LEU A 162 -13.79 -4.96 -10.67
C LEU A 162 -14.25 -4.85 -12.13
N CYS A 163 -13.64 -3.97 -12.92
CA CYS A 163 -13.93 -3.82 -14.35
C CYS A 163 -13.64 -5.11 -15.12
N ALA A 164 -12.51 -5.77 -14.84
CA ALA A 164 -12.17 -7.06 -15.44
C ALA A 164 -13.20 -8.14 -15.07
N SER A 165 -13.62 -8.19 -13.80
CA SER A 165 -14.66 -9.11 -13.34
C SER A 165 -16.01 -8.86 -14.02
N ALA A 166 -16.39 -7.59 -14.20
CA ALA A 166 -17.61 -7.21 -14.91
C ALA A 166 -17.56 -7.61 -16.40
N ALA A 167 -16.41 -7.42 -17.06
CA ALA A 167 -16.23 -7.85 -18.44
C ALA A 167 -16.30 -9.38 -18.59
N LEU A 168 -15.69 -10.15 -17.67
CA LEU A 168 -15.82 -11.60 -17.64
C LEU A 168 -17.27 -12.05 -17.46
N LEU A 169 -18.01 -11.38 -16.58
CA LEU A 169 -19.44 -11.64 -16.39
C LEU A 169 -20.25 -11.37 -17.65
N LEU A 170 -19.96 -10.27 -18.37
CA LEU A 170 -20.61 -9.97 -19.64
C LEU A 170 -20.31 -11.03 -20.71
N ILE A 171 -19.06 -11.48 -20.83
CA ILE A 171 -18.68 -12.57 -21.74
C ILE A 171 -19.44 -13.86 -21.41
N ALA A 172 -19.55 -14.21 -20.12
CA ALA A 172 -20.32 -15.38 -19.69
C ALA A 172 -21.81 -15.25 -20.04
N CYS A 173 -22.40 -14.06 -19.83
CA CYS A 173 -23.77 -13.75 -20.21
C CYS A 173 -24.01 -13.85 -21.72
N VAL A 174 -23.10 -13.33 -22.53
CA VAL A 174 -23.19 -13.42 -24.00
C VAL A 174 -23.08 -14.87 -24.48
N ASN A 175 -22.17 -15.65 -23.90
CA ASN A 175 -22.04 -17.08 -24.18
C ASN A 175 -23.32 -17.85 -23.85
N LEU A 176 -23.91 -17.58 -22.68
CA LEU A 176 -25.18 -18.17 -22.28
C LEU A 176 -26.30 -17.81 -23.26
N ALA A 177 -26.35 -16.54 -23.70
CA ALA A 177 -27.31 -16.06 -24.69
C ALA A 177 -27.17 -16.81 -26.03
N ASN A 178 -25.94 -16.93 -26.52
CA ASN A 178 -25.62 -17.61 -27.78
C ASN A 178 -26.01 -19.10 -27.72
N LEU A 179 -25.69 -19.78 -26.62
CA LEU A 179 -25.99 -21.20 -26.42
C LEU A 179 -27.50 -21.46 -26.28
N LEU A 180 -28.22 -20.62 -25.54
CA LEU A 180 -29.68 -20.73 -25.40
C LEU A 180 -30.41 -20.40 -26.70
N MET A 181 -29.94 -19.42 -27.48
CA MET A 181 -30.50 -19.12 -28.80
C MET A 181 -30.26 -20.26 -29.80
N SER A 182 -29.08 -20.88 -29.78
CA SER A 182 -28.77 -22.06 -30.60
C SER A 182 -29.66 -23.27 -30.22
N ARG A 183 -29.80 -23.54 -28.91
CA ARG A 183 -30.71 -24.60 -28.42
C ARG A 183 -32.18 -24.33 -28.74
N GLY A 184 -32.62 -23.07 -28.68
CA GLY A 184 -33.99 -22.68 -29.03
C GLY A 184 -34.33 -22.96 -30.49
N ALA A 185 -33.39 -22.75 -31.42
CA ALA A 185 -33.55 -23.08 -32.83
C ALA A 185 -33.73 -24.60 -33.06
N MET A 186 -32.93 -25.42 -32.37
CA MET A 186 -33.03 -26.89 -32.44
C MET A 186 -34.34 -27.45 -31.81
N ARG A 187 -34.82 -26.83 -30.72
CA ARG A 187 -36.05 -27.22 -30.02
C ARG A 187 -37.34 -26.73 -30.70
N GLY A 188 -37.24 -25.92 -31.76
CA GLY A 188 -38.39 -25.39 -32.50
C GLY A 188 -39.36 -26.48 -33.00
N ARG A 189 -38.83 -27.60 -33.51
CA ARG A 189 -39.63 -28.77 -33.93
C ARG A 189 -40.38 -29.42 -32.77
N GLU A 190 -39.74 -29.58 -31.61
CA GLU A 190 -40.36 -30.19 -30.42
C GLU A 190 -41.48 -29.30 -29.87
N VAL A 191 -41.27 -27.97 -29.85
CA VAL A 191 -42.27 -26.98 -29.43
C VAL A 191 -43.45 -26.96 -30.41
N ALA A 192 -43.21 -27.05 -31.72
CA ALA A 192 -44.25 -27.12 -32.73
C ALA A 192 -45.11 -28.40 -32.60
N VAL A 193 -44.49 -29.55 -32.35
CA VAL A 193 -45.19 -30.82 -32.10
C VAL A 193 -46.03 -30.76 -30.82
N ARG A 194 -45.48 -30.24 -29.72
CA ARG A 194 -46.23 -30.09 -28.46
C ARG A 194 -47.37 -29.08 -28.56
N ALA A 195 -47.18 -28.00 -29.30
CA ALA A 195 -48.24 -27.02 -29.58
C ALA A 195 -49.35 -27.64 -30.45
N ALA A 196 -49.00 -28.48 -31.44
CA ALA A 196 -49.98 -29.21 -32.26
C ALA A 196 -50.78 -30.25 -31.44
N LEU A 197 -50.18 -30.80 -30.37
CA LEU A 197 -50.85 -31.68 -29.40
C LEU A 197 -51.67 -30.91 -28.33
N GLY A 198 -51.81 -29.59 -28.44
CA GLY A 198 -52.68 -28.78 -27.57
C GLY A 198 -52.00 -28.21 -26.31
N ALA A 199 -50.67 -28.23 -26.21
CA ALA A 199 -49.98 -27.61 -25.08
C ALA A 199 -50.15 -26.09 -25.06
N GLY A 200 -50.72 -25.54 -23.97
CA GLY A 200 -50.89 -24.10 -23.79
C GLY A 200 -49.56 -23.35 -23.67
N ARG A 201 -49.50 -22.13 -24.24
CA ARG A 201 -48.30 -21.25 -24.27
C ARG A 201 -47.67 -21.05 -22.89
N GLY A 202 -48.48 -20.92 -21.83
CA GLY A 202 -47.99 -20.76 -20.46
C GLY A 202 -47.22 -21.98 -19.93
N ARG A 203 -47.63 -23.20 -20.31
CA ARG A 203 -46.96 -24.45 -19.88
C ARG A 203 -45.59 -24.60 -20.53
N LEU A 204 -45.46 -24.21 -21.80
CA LEU A 204 -44.18 -24.21 -22.52
C LEU A 204 -43.21 -23.17 -21.95
N VAL A 205 -43.69 -21.94 -21.68
CA VAL A 205 -42.87 -20.88 -21.08
C VAL A 205 -42.42 -21.25 -19.66
N ALA A 206 -43.33 -21.81 -18.84
CA ALA A 206 -43.00 -22.26 -17.49
C ALA A 206 -41.92 -23.34 -17.52
N GLN A 207 -42.03 -24.35 -18.38
CA GLN A 207 -41.03 -25.42 -18.50
C GLN A 207 -39.63 -24.88 -18.81
N PHE A 208 -39.49 -23.97 -19.79
CA PHE A 208 -38.19 -23.39 -20.13
C PHE A 208 -37.62 -22.52 -19.02
N LEU A 209 -38.47 -21.75 -18.34
CA LEU A 209 -38.04 -20.98 -17.18
C LEU A 209 -37.53 -21.90 -16.06
N THR A 210 -38.23 -23.00 -15.77
CA THR A 210 -37.80 -23.95 -14.73
C THR A 210 -36.47 -24.61 -15.08
N GLU A 211 -36.27 -25.05 -16.34
CA GLU A 211 -34.97 -25.59 -16.78
C GLU A 211 -33.83 -24.57 -16.62
N SER A 212 -34.05 -23.32 -17.02
CA SER A 212 -33.06 -22.25 -16.87
C SER A 212 -32.77 -21.90 -15.40
N LEU A 213 -33.80 -21.84 -14.55
CA LEU A 213 -33.67 -21.56 -13.13
C LEU A 213 -32.94 -22.68 -12.37
N VAL A 214 -33.22 -23.95 -12.68
CA VAL A 214 -32.53 -25.09 -12.08
C VAL A 214 -31.04 -25.10 -12.46
N LEU A 215 -30.72 -24.88 -13.74
CA LEU A 215 -29.33 -24.78 -14.19
C LEU A 215 -28.59 -23.59 -13.55
N ALA A 216 -29.24 -22.43 -13.46
CA ALA A 216 -28.69 -21.25 -12.79
C ALA A 216 -28.45 -21.51 -11.30
N GLY A 217 -29.39 -22.18 -10.61
CA GLY A 217 -29.26 -22.56 -9.22
C GLY A 217 -28.08 -23.52 -8.96
N LEU A 218 -27.95 -24.57 -9.77
CA LEU A 218 -26.83 -25.50 -9.68
C LEU A 218 -25.49 -24.81 -9.96
N GLY A 219 -25.44 -23.93 -10.96
CA GLY A 219 -24.26 -23.12 -11.26
C GLY A 219 -23.88 -22.18 -10.11
N ALA A 220 -24.85 -21.54 -9.46
CA ALA A 220 -24.61 -20.68 -8.31
C ALA A 220 -24.06 -21.45 -7.10
N VAL A 221 -24.62 -22.63 -6.80
CA VAL A 221 -24.14 -23.50 -5.72
C VAL A 221 -22.71 -23.97 -6.01
N ALA A 222 -22.44 -24.43 -7.23
CA ALA A 222 -21.09 -24.86 -7.63
C ALA A 222 -20.08 -23.70 -7.58
N GLY A 223 -20.47 -22.51 -8.05
CA GLY A 223 -19.65 -21.30 -7.98
C GLY A 223 -19.31 -20.89 -6.54
N LEU A 224 -20.29 -20.94 -5.63
CA LEU A 224 -20.06 -20.66 -4.21
C LEU A 224 -19.16 -21.70 -3.54
N ALA A 225 -19.35 -22.98 -3.88
CA ALA A 225 -18.52 -24.07 -3.38
C ALA A 225 -17.05 -23.93 -3.83
N LEU A 226 -16.79 -23.39 -5.03
CA LEU A 226 -15.45 -23.09 -5.54
C LEU A 226 -14.87 -21.77 -5.01
N ALA A 227 -15.71 -20.79 -4.70
CA ALA A 227 -15.25 -19.48 -4.23
C ALA A 227 -14.47 -19.56 -2.91
N VAL A 228 -14.95 -20.35 -1.95
CA VAL A 228 -14.32 -20.50 -0.63
C VAL A 228 -12.89 -21.06 -0.70
N PRO A 229 -12.62 -22.22 -1.35
CA PRO A 229 -11.25 -22.73 -1.48
C PRO A 229 -10.38 -21.81 -2.34
N ALA A 230 -10.92 -21.14 -3.36
CA ALA A 230 -10.16 -20.18 -4.16
C ALA A 230 -9.72 -18.97 -3.33
N MET A 231 -10.59 -18.44 -2.46
CA MET A 231 -10.24 -17.36 -1.52
C MET A 231 -9.14 -17.80 -0.55
N ARG A 232 -9.24 -19.02 0.01
CA ARG A 232 -8.19 -19.56 0.88
C ARG A 232 -6.85 -19.75 0.16
N PHE A 233 -6.88 -20.22 -1.08
CA PHE A 233 -5.68 -20.33 -1.90
C PHE A 233 -5.07 -18.95 -2.18
N LEU A 234 -5.88 -17.94 -2.50
CA LEU A 234 -5.41 -16.56 -2.66
C LEU A 234 -4.79 -16.02 -1.37
N GLU A 235 -5.36 -16.31 -0.20
CA GLU A 235 -4.78 -15.93 1.10
C GLU A 235 -3.36 -16.51 1.29
N THR A 236 -3.07 -17.72 0.77
CA THR A 236 -1.71 -18.31 0.85
C THR A 236 -0.68 -17.63 -0.06
N LEU A 237 -1.12 -16.89 -1.07
CA LEU A 237 -0.23 -16.16 -1.97
C LEU A 237 0.10 -14.75 -1.47
N VAL A 238 -0.62 -14.24 -0.45
CA VAL A 238 -0.35 -12.95 0.16
C VAL A 238 0.88 -13.07 1.07
N PRO A 239 1.95 -12.27 0.86
CA PRO A 239 3.12 -12.29 1.73
C PRO A 239 2.75 -11.98 3.18
N GLU A 240 3.30 -12.73 4.13
CA GLU A 240 3.06 -12.54 5.57
C GLU A 240 3.37 -11.11 6.04
N THR A 241 4.29 -10.43 5.36
CA THR A 241 4.69 -9.03 5.62
C THR A 241 3.56 -8.02 5.42
N MET A 242 2.50 -8.36 4.66
CA MET A 242 1.32 -7.50 4.50
C MET A 242 0.28 -7.70 5.63
N GLY A 243 0.57 -8.59 6.59
CA GLY A 243 -0.33 -8.97 7.67
C GLY A 243 -1.44 -9.92 7.21
N THR A 244 -2.24 -10.40 8.15
CA THR A 244 -3.35 -11.32 7.84
C THR A 244 -4.45 -10.59 7.06
N VAL A 245 -4.45 -10.75 5.74
CA VAL A 245 -5.56 -10.35 4.88
C VAL A 245 -6.58 -11.49 4.91
N ARG A 246 -7.68 -11.29 5.63
CA ARG A 246 -8.83 -12.20 5.56
C ARG A 246 -9.76 -11.73 4.45
N ILE A 247 -9.88 -12.55 3.41
CA ILE A 247 -10.86 -12.36 2.35
C ILE A 247 -12.16 -13.02 2.83
N THR A 248 -13.00 -12.24 3.51
CA THR A 248 -14.29 -12.74 3.98
C THR A 248 -15.35 -12.59 2.88
N PRO A 249 -16.17 -13.61 2.61
CA PRO A 249 -17.31 -13.47 1.72
C PRO A 249 -18.28 -12.42 2.27
N ASP A 250 -18.49 -11.35 1.51
CA ASP A 250 -19.44 -10.30 1.83
C ASP A 250 -20.82 -10.68 1.26
N TRP A 251 -21.84 -10.74 2.13
CA TRP A 251 -23.21 -11.07 1.74
C TRP A 251 -23.77 -10.11 0.68
N ARG A 252 -23.32 -8.85 0.65
CA ARG A 252 -23.74 -7.85 -0.33
C ARG A 252 -23.25 -8.22 -1.73
N VAL A 253 -22.02 -8.72 -1.82
CA VAL A 253 -21.43 -9.19 -3.08
C VAL A 253 -22.14 -10.46 -3.53
N LEU A 254 -22.40 -11.40 -2.61
CA LEU A 254 -23.16 -12.62 -2.91
C LEU A 254 -24.58 -12.30 -3.40
N ALA A 255 -25.28 -11.37 -2.75
CA ALA A 255 -26.61 -10.91 -3.14
C ALA A 255 -26.59 -10.22 -4.51
N PHE A 256 -25.58 -9.40 -4.79
CA PHE A 256 -25.39 -8.78 -6.10
C PHE A 256 -25.16 -9.84 -7.18
N SER A 257 -24.22 -10.77 -6.97
CA SER A 257 -23.93 -11.86 -7.91
C SER A 257 -25.16 -12.75 -8.17
N ALA A 258 -25.92 -13.09 -7.13
CA ALA A 258 -27.18 -13.83 -7.26
C ALA A 258 -28.21 -13.05 -8.08
N SER A 259 -28.35 -11.74 -7.83
CA SER A 259 -29.26 -10.86 -8.57
C SER A 259 -28.91 -10.82 -10.06
N VAL A 260 -27.62 -10.70 -10.39
CA VAL A 260 -27.17 -10.69 -11.79
C VAL A 260 -27.37 -12.05 -12.47
N ALA A 261 -27.10 -13.15 -11.77
CA ALA A 261 -27.33 -14.50 -12.30
C ALA A 261 -28.82 -14.76 -12.60
N ILE A 262 -29.71 -14.34 -11.71
CA ILE A 262 -31.17 -14.40 -11.92
C ILE A 262 -31.58 -13.52 -13.09
N ALA A 263 -31.09 -12.28 -13.14
CA ALA A 263 -31.39 -11.36 -14.24
C ALA A 263 -30.94 -11.94 -15.59
N ALA A 264 -29.74 -12.51 -15.66
CA ALA A 264 -29.23 -13.16 -16.87
C ALA A 264 -30.06 -14.40 -17.26
N GLY A 265 -30.41 -15.26 -16.29
CA GLY A 265 -31.27 -16.42 -16.54
C GLY A 265 -32.65 -16.03 -17.07
N LEU A 266 -33.24 -14.97 -16.52
CA LEU A 266 -34.53 -14.45 -16.97
C LEU A 266 -34.44 -13.81 -18.35
N THR A 267 -33.48 -12.92 -18.60
CA THR A 267 -33.37 -12.23 -19.89
C THR A 267 -33.05 -13.20 -21.03
N PHE A 268 -32.12 -14.14 -20.83
CA PHE A 268 -31.71 -15.07 -21.87
C PHE A 268 -32.57 -16.33 -21.96
N GLY A 269 -33.28 -16.72 -20.90
CA GLY A 269 -34.26 -17.82 -20.92
C GLY A 269 -35.63 -17.41 -21.48
N LEU A 270 -36.07 -16.17 -21.24
CA LEU A 270 -37.39 -15.69 -21.66
C LEU A 270 -37.44 -15.29 -23.15
N VAL A 271 -36.34 -14.78 -23.71
CA VAL A 271 -36.28 -14.35 -25.12
C VAL A 271 -36.52 -15.50 -26.11
N PRO A 272 -35.88 -16.69 -26.01
CA PRO A 272 -36.18 -17.84 -26.86
C PRO A 272 -37.59 -18.39 -26.62
N ALA A 273 -38.05 -18.43 -25.37
CA ALA A 273 -39.38 -18.94 -25.02
C ALA A 273 -40.50 -18.10 -25.64
N LEU A 274 -40.38 -16.76 -25.60
CA LEU A 274 -41.34 -15.84 -26.21
C LEU A 274 -41.28 -15.91 -27.75
N ARG A 275 -40.10 -15.98 -28.36
CA ARG A 275 -39.95 -16.13 -29.82
C ARG A 275 -40.49 -17.47 -30.33
N GLY A 276 -40.19 -18.57 -29.65
CA GLY A 276 -40.70 -19.90 -30.00
C GLY A 276 -42.22 -20.03 -29.87
N SER A 277 -42.84 -19.32 -28.92
CA SER A 277 -44.31 -19.31 -28.74
C SER A 277 -45.09 -18.48 -29.78
N ARG A 278 -44.39 -17.60 -30.51
CA ARG A 278 -44.94 -16.69 -31.54
C ARG A 278 -44.85 -17.26 -32.95
N LEU A 279 -44.00 -18.25 -33.21
CA LEU A 279 -43.95 -18.94 -34.49
C LEU A 279 -45.21 -19.80 -34.64
N ALA A 280 -46.06 -19.44 -35.60
CA ALA A 280 -47.29 -20.19 -35.87
C ALA A 280 -46.93 -21.63 -36.33
N PRO A 281 -47.72 -22.66 -35.95
CA PRO A 281 -47.46 -24.04 -36.34
C PRO A 281 -47.35 -24.28 -37.87
N GLN A 282 -47.84 -23.34 -38.69
CA GLN A 282 -47.85 -23.45 -40.14
C GLN A 282 -46.50 -23.12 -40.82
N GLU A 283 -45.60 -22.37 -40.17
CA GLU A 283 -44.29 -22.04 -40.76
C GLU A 283 -43.21 -23.09 -40.45
N GLY A 284 -43.27 -23.74 -39.27
CA GLY A 284 -42.28 -24.75 -38.86
C GLY A 284 -42.32 -26.07 -39.64
N LEU A 285 -43.38 -26.31 -40.43
CA LEU A 285 -43.53 -27.49 -41.29
C LEU A 285 -43.12 -27.23 -42.76
N ARG A 286 -42.78 -25.98 -43.13
CA ARG A 286 -42.41 -25.56 -44.49
C ARG A 286 -40.91 -25.25 -44.66
N GLU A 287 -40.07 -25.68 -43.71
CA GLU A 287 -38.65 -25.34 -43.62
C GLU A 287 -37.76 -26.09 -44.64
N GLY A 288 -38.14 -26.02 -45.92
CA GLY A 288 -37.24 -26.12 -47.08
C GLY A 288 -37.16 -24.82 -47.90
N GLY A 289 -37.92 -23.78 -47.53
CA GLY A 289 -38.02 -22.53 -48.31
C GLY A 289 -37.27 -21.36 -47.68
N ARG A 290 -36.24 -20.87 -48.37
CA ARG A 290 -35.53 -19.60 -48.11
C ARG A 290 -36.50 -18.43 -47.93
N GLY A 291 -36.36 -17.62 -46.86
CA GLY A 291 -37.06 -16.33 -46.78
C GLY A 291 -37.04 -15.61 -45.42
N THR A 292 -36.26 -14.53 -45.35
CA THR A 292 -36.41 -13.28 -44.55
C THR A 292 -36.51 -13.29 -43.01
N ALA A 293 -36.96 -14.36 -42.32
CA ALA A 293 -36.97 -14.40 -40.85
C ALA A 293 -35.58 -14.61 -40.21
N GLY A 294 -34.62 -15.17 -40.97
CA GLY A 294 -33.26 -15.45 -40.51
C GLY A 294 -32.33 -14.24 -40.41
N ALA A 295 -32.45 -13.25 -41.31
CA ALA A 295 -31.45 -12.18 -41.44
C ALA A 295 -31.30 -11.30 -40.18
N ARG A 296 -32.41 -10.99 -39.50
CA ARG A 296 -32.42 -10.16 -38.28
C ARG A 296 -31.96 -10.92 -37.02
N SER A 297 -32.20 -12.24 -36.97
CA SER A 297 -31.72 -13.12 -35.90
C SER A 297 -30.22 -13.38 -36.03
N HIS A 298 -29.74 -13.60 -37.25
CA HIS A 298 -28.31 -13.73 -37.53
C HIS A 298 -27.56 -12.44 -37.24
N TRP A 299 -28.07 -11.25 -37.58
CA TRP A 299 -27.40 -9.99 -37.25
C TRP A 299 -27.19 -9.79 -35.75
N PHE A 300 -28.20 -10.08 -34.92
CA PHE A 300 -28.09 -9.98 -33.46
C PHE A 300 -27.05 -10.95 -32.88
N GLN A 301 -26.99 -12.19 -33.38
CA GLN A 301 -25.96 -13.17 -32.98
C GLN A 301 -24.56 -12.75 -33.43
N HIS A 302 -24.40 -12.25 -34.66
CA HIS A 302 -23.11 -11.74 -35.12
C HIS A 302 -22.66 -10.54 -34.28
N SER A 303 -23.55 -9.61 -33.92
CA SER A 303 -23.21 -8.51 -33.01
C SER A 303 -22.79 -8.99 -31.63
N LEU A 304 -23.46 -10.01 -31.07
CA LEU A 304 -23.08 -10.61 -29.79
C LEU A 304 -21.69 -11.27 -29.87
N ILE A 305 -21.41 -12.04 -30.92
CA ILE A 305 -20.10 -12.66 -31.15
C ILE A 305 -19.00 -11.59 -31.31
N ILE A 306 -19.28 -10.50 -32.03
CA ILE A 306 -18.34 -9.38 -32.19
C ILE A 306 -18.05 -8.73 -30.83
N ILE A 307 -19.09 -8.43 -30.03
CA ILE A 307 -18.92 -7.86 -28.67
C ILE A 307 -18.14 -8.81 -27.78
N GLU A 308 -18.47 -10.10 -27.79
CA GLU A 308 -17.77 -11.13 -27.01
C GLU A 308 -16.30 -11.22 -27.39
N THR A 309 -16.01 -11.31 -28.70
CA THR A 309 -14.65 -11.39 -29.22
C THR A 309 -13.87 -10.12 -28.87
N ALA A 310 -14.50 -8.95 -29.00
CA ALA A 310 -13.87 -7.67 -28.62
C ALA A 310 -13.55 -7.62 -27.11
N LEU A 311 -14.50 -8.00 -26.24
CA LEU A 311 -14.27 -8.06 -24.79
C LEU A 311 -13.18 -9.06 -24.42
N ALA A 312 -13.16 -10.23 -25.05
CA ALA A 312 -12.13 -11.26 -24.84
C ALA A 312 -10.75 -10.74 -25.25
N VAL A 313 -10.63 -10.08 -26.40
CA VAL A 313 -9.37 -9.46 -26.86
C VAL A 313 -8.92 -8.35 -25.90
N VAL A 314 -9.84 -7.50 -25.44
CA VAL A 314 -9.53 -6.44 -24.45
C VAL A 314 -9.01 -7.04 -23.14
N LEU A 315 -9.65 -8.10 -22.63
CA LEU A 315 -9.19 -8.75 -21.40
C LEU A 315 -7.85 -9.47 -21.57
N LEU A 316 -7.65 -10.16 -22.69
CA LEU A 316 -6.41 -10.87 -22.98
C LEU A 316 -5.24 -9.89 -23.14
N THR A 317 -5.44 -8.79 -23.86
CA THR A 317 -4.42 -7.74 -24.03
C THR A 317 -4.13 -7.04 -22.71
N SER A 318 -5.15 -6.68 -21.93
CA SER A 318 -4.98 -6.06 -20.61
C SER A 318 -4.25 -6.98 -19.63
N GLY A 319 -4.62 -8.27 -19.58
CA GLY A 319 -3.94 -9.28 -18.77
C GLY A 319 -2.49 -9.50 -19.19
N GLY A 320 -2.22 -9.53 -20.50
CA GLY A 320 -0.87 -9.61 -21.05
C GLY A 320 -0.01 -8.41 -20.67
N LEU A 321 -0.54 -7.19 -20.78
CA LEU A 321 0.14 -5.97 -20.36
C LEU A 321 0.40 -5.95 -18.84
N LEU A 322 -0.54 -6.43 -18.03
CA LEU A 322 -0.34 -6.55 -16.58
C LEU A 322 0.77 -7.55 -16.25
N LEU A 323 0.80 -8.70 -16.93
CA LEU A 323 1.88 -9.69 -16.77
C LEU A 323 3.23 -9.12 -17.21
N GLN A 324 3.26 -8.41 -18.34
CA GLN A 324 4.46 -7.72 -18.82
C GLN A 324 4.91 -6.64 -17.83
N THR A 325 3.99 -5.86 -17.28
CA THR A 325 4.27 -4.85 -16.25
C THR A 325 4.84 -5.50 -14.99
N PHE A 326 4.25 -6.60 -14.53
CA PHE A 326 4.75 -7.36 -13.38
C PHE A 326 6.16 -7.92 -13.63
N GLN A 327 6.41 -8.49 -14.81
CA GLN A 327 7.74 -8.95 -15.19
C GLN A 327 8.76 -7.80 -15.26
N HIS A 328 8.35 -6.65 -15.78
CA HIS A 328 9.20 -5.45 -15.83
C HIS A 328 9.52 -4.93 -14.43
N LEU A 329 8.54 -4.85 -13.53
CA LEU A 329 8.75 -4.46 -12.14
C LEU A 329 9.66 -5.43 -11.39
N ARG A 330 9.55 -6.74 -11.66
CA ARG A 330 10.41 -7.77 -11.06
C ARG A 330 11.87 -7.67 -11.54
N ASN A 331 12.07 -7.25 -12.78
CA ASN A 331 13.39 -7.14 -13.40
C ASN A 331 13.95 -5.71 -13.38
N THR A 332 13.25 -4.76 -12.76
CA THR A 332 13.72 -3.37 -12.63
C THR A 332 14.95 -3.35 -11.74
N ASP A 333 16.03 -2.73 -12.20
CA ASP A 333 17.23 -2.55 -11.39
C ASP A 333 16.89 -1.70 -10.15
N LEU A 334 17.11 -2.30 -8.97
CA LEU A 334 16.86 -1.67 -7.68
C LEU A 334 18.08 -0.89 -7.18
N GLY A 335 19.24 -1.04 -7.84
CA GLY A 335 20.53 -0.55 -7.37
C GLY A 335 21.18 -1.43 -6.31
N ILE A 336 20.54 -2.55 -5.96
CA ILE A 336 20.94 -3.47 -4.89
C ILE A 336 20.83 -4.92 -5.37
N ARG A 337 21.66 -5.79 -4.81
CA ARG A 337 21.59 -7.24 -5.00
C ARG A 337 20.68 -7.83 -3.92
N SER A 338 19.45 -8.15 -4.28
CA SER A 338 18.47 -8.74 -3.36
C SER A 338 18.70 -10.24 -3.13
N GLU A 339 19.43 -10.91 -4.02
CA GLU A 339 19.77 -12.32 -3.90
C GLU A 339 20.64 -12.58 -2.66
N LYS A 340 20.20 -13.48 -1.78
CA LYS A 340 20.91 -13.86 -0.53
C LYS A 340 21.13 -12.70 0.46
N LEU A 341 20.34 -11.64 0.37
CA LEU A 341 20.34 -10.56 1.35
C LEU A 341 19.27 -10.81 2.42
N LEU A 342 19.68 -10.95 3.68
CA LEU A 342 18.76 -11.02 4.82
C LEU A 342 18.71 -9.65 5.50
N THR A 343 17.49 -9.16 5.75
CA THR A 343 17.27 -7.90 6.47
C THR A 343 16.43 -8.14 7.71
N PHE A 344 16.68 -7.36 8.74
CA PHE A 344 15.86 -7.29 9.94
C PHE A 344 15.99 -5.89 10.54
N GLU A 345 14.97 -5.47 11.29
CA GLU A 345 14.98 -4.20 12.00
C GLU A 345 15.15 -4.45 13.50
N THR A 346 15.97 -3.64 14.15
CA THR A 346 16.13 -3.67 15.60
C THR A 346 16.03 -2.26 16.17
N PRO A 347 15.19 -2.03 17.19
CA PRO A 347 15.15 -0.75 17.87
C PRO A 347 16.47 -0.48 18.61
N LEU A 348 17.10 0.67 18.38
CA LEU A 348 18.36 1.08 19.01
C LEU A 348 18.17 2.08 20.18
N PHE A 349 16.98 2.10 20.77
CA PHE A 349 16.56 3.06 21.80
C PHE A 349 17.25 2.93 23.17
N ARG A 350 18.15 1.95 23.36
CA ARG A 350 18.76 1.68 24.68
C ARG A 350 19.82 2.72 25.08
N TYR A 351 20.50 3.36 24.13
CA TYR A 351 21.64 4.24 24.43
C TYR A 351 21.36 5.66 23.93
N GLN A 352 21.33 6.65 24.82
CA GLN A 352 21.25 8.07 24.45
C GLN A 352 22.62 8.63 24.03
N ASP A 353 23.68 8.11 24.64
CA ASP A 353 25.05 8.48 24.35
C ASP A 353 25.48 8.05 22.93
N PHE A 354 26.14 8.95 22.19
CA PHE A 354 26.53 8.69 20.81
C PHE A 354 27.61 7.61 20.70
N ASP A 355 28.68 7.72 21.48
CA ASP A 355 29.82 6.82 21.36
C ASP A 355 29.43 5.39 21.78
N ARG A 356 28.56 5.24 22.78
CA ARG A 356 27.97 3.93 23.15
C ARG A 356 27.09 3.33 22.06
N ARG A 357 26.30 4.13 21.35
CA ARG A 357 25.49 3.65 20.21
C ARG A 357 26.37 3.13 19.09
N VAL A 358 27.40 3.90 18.72
CA VAL A 358 28.38 3.50 17.69
C VAL A 358 29.09 2.22 18.06
N ALA A 359 29.60 2.13 19.29
CA ALA A 359 30.25 0.94 19.81
C ALA A 359 29.32 -0.28 19.79
N PHE A 360 28.05 -0.10 20.17
CA PHE A 360 27.08 -1.19 20.17
C PHE A 360 26.77 -1.69 18.75
N VAL A 361 26.49 -0.80 17.79
CA VAL A 361 26.20 -1.19 16.39
C VAL A 361 27.39 -1.93 15.80
N ASN A 362 28.61 -1.39 15.96
CA ASN A 362 29.82 -2.03 15.48
C ASN A 362 30.02 -3.41 16.12
N ALA A 363 29.85 -3.54 17.45
CA ALA A 363 29.96 -4.82 18.13
C ALA A 363 28.90 -5.85 17.68
N GLN A 364 27.67 -5.43 17.36
CA GLN A 364 26.66 -6.33 16.81
C GLN A 364 27.01 -6.79 15.40
N LEU A 365 27.49 -5.89 14.54
CA LEU A 365 27.90 -6.25 13.18
C LEU A 365 29.07 -7.23 13.17
N GLU A 366 30.05 -7.07 14.06
CA GLU A 366 31.13 -8.04 14.22
C GLU A 366 30.61 -9.43 14.62
N ARG A 367 29.64 -9.51 15.53
CA ARG A 367 29.02 -10.79 15.90
C ARG A 367 28.24 -11.41 14.75
N VAL A 368 27.55 -10.61 13.95
CA VAL A 368 26.83 -11.09 12.76
C VAL A 368 27.81 -11.62 11.72
N ARG A 369 28.94 -10.93 11.49
CA ARG A 369 30.00 -11.39 10.57
C ARG A 369 30.64 -12.69 11.01
N ALA A 370 30.72 -12.94 12.32
CA ALA A 370 31.27 -14.18 12.87
C ALA A 370 30.35 -15.40 12.66
N ILE A 371 29.10 -15.22 12.22
CA ILE A 371 28.18 -16.33 11.92
C ILE A 371 28.64 -17.03 10.62
N PRO A 372 28.88 -18.36 10.63
CA PRO A 372 29.27 -19.09 9.42
C PRO A 372 28.27 -18.88 8.27
N GLY A 373 28.81 -18.54 7.09
CA GLY A 373 28.01 -18.27 5.89
C GLY A 373 27.66 -16.79 5.66
N VAL A 374 27.91 -15.91 6.63
CA VAL A 374 27.78 -14.46 6.44
C VAL A 374 29.02 -13.94 5.69
N ILE A 375 28.81 -13.37 4.50
CA ILE A 375 29.87 -12.80 3.66
C ILE A 375 30.18 -11.36 4.07
N ASN A 376 29.14 -10.56 4.34
CA ASN A 376 29.26 -9.18 4.77
C ASN A 376 28.07 -8.78 5.65
N ALA A 377 28.22 -7.76 6.46
CA ALA A 377 27.15 -7.19 7.28
C ALA A 377 27.27 -5.67 7.36
N GLY A 378 26.16 -4.98 7.17
CA GLY A 378 26.06 -3.53 7.32
C GLY A 378 24.70 -3.13 7.84
N ALA A 379 24.60 -1.91 8.36
CA ALA A 379 23.38 -1.35 8.91
C ALA A 379 23.04 -0.01 8.25
N ILE A 380 21.74 0.27 8.21
CA ILE A 380 21.16 1.53 7.74
C ILE A 380 20.00 1.92 8.67
N ASN A 381 19.76 3.21 8.85
CA ASN A 381 18.63 3.70 9.64
C ASN A 381 17.25 3.51 8.97
N ARG A 382 17.22 3.32 7.64
CA ARG A 382 16.02 3.06 6.83
C ARG A 382 16.34 2.10 5.69
N ILE A 383 15.68 0.96 5.67
CA ILE A 383 15.83 -0.03 4.60
C ILE A 383 15.28 0.57 3.29
N PRO A 384 15.97 0.41 2.14
CA PRO A 384 15.45 0.80 0.83
C PRO A 384 14.09 0.15 0.51
N LEU A 385 13.37 0.69 -0.47
CA LEU A 385 12.03 0.26 -0.88
C LEU A 385 10.93 0.50 0.17
N THR A 386 11.21 1.26 1.23
CA THR A 386 10.20 1.67 2.21
C THR A 386 9.76 3.11 1.94
N VAL A 387 8.45 3.35 1.99
CA VAL A 387 7.86 4.68 1.75
C VAL A 387 8.03 5.56 3.00
N THR A 388 9.29 5.84 3.36
CA THR A 388 9.62 6.69 4.52
C THR A 388 10.43 7.89 4.07
N ASP A 389 9.82 9.08 4.19
CA ASP A 389 10.37 10.34 3.70
C ASP A 389 11.25 11.04 4.75
N GLN A 390 12.30 10.35 5.22
CA GLN A 390 13.38 11.05 5.91
C GLN A 390 14.20 11.84 4.91
N ALA A 391 13.79 13.10 4.71
CA ALA A 391 14.43 14.08 3.86
C ALA A 391 14.72 15.35 4.65
N THR A 392 15.76 16.08 4.27
CA THR A 392 16.00 17.41 4.81
C THR A 392 16.76 18.27 3.80
N PHE A 393 16.90 19.54 4.16
CA PHE A 393 17.51 20.55 3.35
C PHE A 393 19.04 20.42 3.31
N TYR A 394 19.63 20.83 2.19
CA TYR A 394 21.07 20.98 2.06
C TYR A 394 21.44 22.28 1.33
N LEU A 395 22.68 22.71 1.54
CA LEU A 395 23.27 23.91 0.95
C LEU A 395 24.65 23.56 0.40
N LEU A 396 24.88 23.74 -0.90
CA LEU A 396 26.21 23.56 -1.49
C LEU A 396 27.12 24.74 -1.16
N HIS A 397 28.42 24.48 -1.10
CA HIS A 397 29.42 25.50 -0.88
C HIS A 397 29.35 26.59 -1.95
N GLY A 398 29.43 27.86 -1.53
CA GLY A 398 29.35 29.02 -2.43
C GLY A 398 27.95 29.40 -2.92
N GLN A 399 26.88 28.68 -2.53
CA GLN A 399 25.50 29.05 -2.88
C GLN A 399 24.85 30.00 -1.86
N SER A 400 23.96 30.87 -2.34
CA SER A 400 23.07 31.65 -1.46
C SER A 400 22.10 30.72 -0.72
N ARG A 401 21.74 31.11 0.51
CA ARG A 401 20.73 30.43 1.33
C ARG A 401 19.33 30.46 0.70
N ASP A 402 19.09 31.35 -0.26
CA ASP A 402 17.81 31.43 -0.99
C ASP A 402 17.54 30.19 -1.85
N ARG A 403 18.56 29.38 -2.14
CA ARG A 403 18.44 28.11 -2.88
C ARG A 403 17.96 26.93 -2.02
N ILE A 404 18.07 27.03 -0.70
CA ILE A 404 17.73 25.96 0.25
C ILE A 404 16.31 25.37 0.03
N PRO A 405 15.25 26.19 -0.16
CA PRO A 405 13.91 25.73 -0.52
C PRO A 405 13.80 24.61 -1.56
N GLU A 406 14.63 24.66 -2.60
CA GLU A 406 14.57 23.75 -3.75
C GLU A 406 15.48 22.52 -3.57
N GLN A 407 16.27 22.51 -2.49
CA GLN A 407 17.35 21.57 -2.22
C GLN A 407 17.01 20.66 -1.06
N VAL A 408 16.19 19.65 -1.36
CA VAL A 408 15.79 18.59 -0.44
C VAL A 408 16.39 17.27 -0.92
N ALA A 409 17.01 16.53 0.00
CA ALA A 409 17.56 15.20 -0.26
C ALA A 409 17.12 14.22 0.82
N LEU A 410 16.91 12.96 0.40
CA LEU A 410 16.76 11.86 1.33
C LEU A 410 18.04 11.69 2.13
N THR A 411 17.91 11.36 3.41
CA THR A 411 19.06 11.12 4.29
C THR A 411 19.11 9.68 4.76
N ARG A 412 20.29 9.08 4.66
CA ARG A 412 20.57 7.73 5.13
C ARG A 412 21.80 7.76 6.01
N VAL A 413 21.73 7.10 7.15
CA VAL A 413 22.87 6.85 8.03
C VAL A 413 23.25 5.40 7.85
N VAL A 414 24.48 5.16 7.40
CA VAL A 414 24.97 3.83 7.02
C VAL A 414 26.28 3.51 7.71
N THR A 415 26.55 2.22 7.91
CA THR A 415 27.88 1.75 8.32
C THR A 415 28.81 1.63 7.12
N ARG A 416 30.12 1.53 7.36
CA ARG A 416 31.14 1.47 6.30
C ARG A 416 30.84 0.41 5.24
N ASP A 417 30.51 -0.80 5.70
CA ASP A 417 30.31 -1.96 4.84
C ASP A 417 28.91 -2.05 4.22
N TYR A 418 28.03 -1.07 4.46
CA TYR A 418 26.64 -1.10 3.99
C TYR A 418 26.56 -1.28 2.46
N PHE A 419 27.25 -0.43 1.70
CA PHE A 419 27.19 -0.46 0.24
C PHE A 419 27.73 -1.77 -0.34
N ALA A 420 28.82 -2.29 0.23
CA ALA A 420 29.37 -3.59 -0.15
C ALA A 420 28.40 -4.74 0.20
N THR A 421 27.69 -4.65 1.34
CA THR A 421 26.71 -5.64 1.79
C THR A 421 25.50 -5.73 0.85
N ILE A 422 24.96 -4.59 0.41
CA ILE A 422 23.83 -4.54 -0.52
C ILE A 422 24.26 -4.68 -2.00
N GLY A 423 25.57 -4.79 -2.26
CA GLY A 423 26.13 -4.87 -3.60
C GLY A 423 25.90 -3.63 -4.47
N ALA A 424 25.82 -2.45 -3.84
CA ALA A 424 25.67 -1.18 -4.54
C ALA A 424 26.88 -0.90 -5.43
N LEU A 425 26.63 -0.26 -6.57
CA LEU A 425 27.67 0.07 -7.54
C LEU A 425 28.17 1.50 -7.33
N LEU A 426 29.49 1.64 -7.31
CA LEU A 426 30.15 2.95 -7.27
C LEU A 426 30.23 3.50 -8.70
N ARG A 427 29.79 4.74 -8.90
CA ARG A 427 29.99 5.49 -10.15
C ARG A 427 31.33 6.20 -10.15
N GLU A 428 31.67 6.85 -9.04
CA GLU A 428 32.87 7.70 -8.94
C GLU A 428 33.37 7.76 -7.48
N GLY A 429 34.68 7.94 -7.27
CA GLY A 429 35.27 8.15 -5.94
C GLY A 429 35.54 6.86 -5.18
N ARG A 430 35.09 6.78 -3.92
CA ARG A 430 35.21 5.59 -3.05
C ARG A 430 34.03 5.42 -2.10
N PHE A 431 33.89 4.21 -1.54
CA PHE A 431 33.04 3.98 -0.36
C PHE A 431 33.70 4.52 0.92
N PHE A 432 32.95 4.49 2.02
CA PHE A 432 33.48 4.81 3.34
C PHE A 432 34.53 3.77 3.77
N ASP A 433 35.61 4.24 4.38
CA ASP A 433 36.71 3.39 4.84
C ASP A 433 37.15 3.77 6.27
N ILE A 434 38.17 3.08 6.79
CA ILE A 434 38.64 3.22 8.18
C ILE A 434 39.33 4.56 8.48
N SER A 435 39.71 5.32 7.45
CA SER A 435 40.26 6.67 7.57
C SER A 435 39.17 7.72 7.82
N ASP A 436 37.92 7.42 7.46
CA ASP A 436 36.77 8.27 7.72
C ASP A 436 36.36 8.19 9.21
N ARG A 437 37.14 8.85 10.06
CA ARG A 437 36.89 8.94 11.50
C ARG A 437 36.15 10.22 11.84
N ARG A 438 35.63 10.32 13.06
CA ARG A 438 35.01 11.54 13.58
C ARG A 438 35.99 12.72 13.41
N SER A 439 35.59 13.74 12.65
CA SER A 439 36.40 14.93 12.35
C SER A 439 35.50 16.16 12.20
N GLU A 440 36.08 17.37 12.18
CA GLU A 440 35.33 18.61 11.89
C GLU A 440 34.96 18.77 10.40
N SER A 441 35.46 17.88 9.53
CA SER A 441 35.14 17.81 8.11
C SER A 441 34.63 16.41 7.78
N PRO A 442 33.40 16.08 8.17
CA PRO A 442 32.82 14.77 7.92
C PRO A 442 32.68 14.49 6.42
N VAL A 443 32.50 13.22 6.08
CA VAL A 443 32.39 12.77 4.68
C VAL A 443 30.98 12.29 4.39
N ALA A 444 30.60 12.38 3.12
CA ALA A 444 29.32 11.87 2.63
C ALA A 444 29.47 11.23 1.26
N ILE A 445 28.54 10.31 0.97
CA ILE A 445 28.37 9.71 -0.35
C ILE A 445 26.99 10.13 -0.86
N VAL A 446 26.89 10.41 -2.16
CA VAL A 446 25.63 10.85 -2.80
C VAL A 446 25.25 9.92 -3.93
N ASN A 447 23.98 9.92 -4.35
CA ASN A 447 23.56 9.16 -5.54
C ASN A 447 23.75 9.94 -6.84
N GLU A 448 23.60 9.25 -7.97
CA GLU A 448 23.65 9.81 -9.32
C GLU A 448 22.70 11.00 -9.51
N THR A 449 21.47 10.96 -8.99
CA THR A 449 20.48 12.03 -9.11
C THR A 449 20.97 13.30 -8.44
N PHE A 450 21.60 13.21 -7.27
CA PHE A 450 22.21 14.36 -6.61
C PHE A 450 23.36 14.92 -7.46
N ALA A 451 24.27 14.05 -7.92
CA ALA A 451 25.42 14.46 -8.73
C ALA A 451 24.99 15.12 -10.05
N ASN A 452 24.07 14.49 -10.79
CA ASN A 452 23.60 15.00 -12.09
C ASN A 452 22.85 16.33 -11.96
N ARG A 453 22.14 16.55 -10.85
CA ARG A 453 21.38 17.78 -10.62
C ARG A 453 22.28 18.99 -10.38
N HIS A 454 23.40 18.83 -9.68
CA HIS A 454 24.24 19.95 -9.22
C HIS A 454 25.60 20.04 -9.89
N PHE A 455 26.04 18.94 -10.49
CA PHE A 455 27.33 18.79 -11.12
C PHE A 455 27.18 18.19 -12.53
N PRO A 456 26.33 18.78 -13.41
CA PRO A 456 26.18 18.28 -14.77
C PRO A 456 27.51 18.39 -15.51
N GLY A 457 28.04 17.25 -15.97
CA GLY A 457 29.30 17.18 -16.73
C GLY A 457 30.58 17.46 -15.93
N ARG A 458 30.51 17.59 -14.60
CA ARG A 458 31.68 17.78 -13.71
C ARG A 458 31.68 16.79 -12.54
N SER A 459 32.85 16.47 -12.02
CA SER A 459 32.96 15.60 -10.84
C SER A 459 32.42 16.31 -9.60
N PRO A 460 31.57 15.67 -8.78
CA PRO A 460 31.16 16.19 -7.48
C PRO A 460 32.16 15.86 -6.37
N LEU A 461 33.23 15.11 -6.64
CA LEU A 461 34.18 14.69 -5.60
C LEU A 461 34.95 15.88 -5.03
N GLY A 462 35.14 15.89 -3.71
CA GLY A 462 35.81 16.97 -2.99
C GLY A 462 34.93 18.21 -2.74
N GLU A 463 33.79 18.31 -3.42
CA GLU A 463 32.82 19.38 -3.20
C GLU A 463 32.18 19.27 -1.82
N ARG A 464 31.78 20.41 -1.27
CA ARG A 464 31.30 20.51 0.11
C ARG A 464 29.86 20.96 0.18
N PHE A 465 29.11 20.43 1.14
CA PHE A 465 27.75 20.86 1.42
C PHE A 465 27.44 20.83 2.92
N LYS A 466 26.51 21.68 3.36
CA LYS A 466 25.86 21.57 4.66
C LYS A 466 24.53 20.84 4.50
N PHE A 467 24.14 20.07 5.50
CA PHE A 467 22.92 19.27 5.49
C PHE A 467 22.22 19.35 6.84
N GLY A 468 20.89 19.44 6.85
CA GLY A 468 20.07 19.66 8.04
C GLY A 468 20.29 21.06 8.60
N ARG A 469 21.28 21.24 9.48
CA ARG A 469 21.70 22.56 9.96
C ARG A 469 22.54 23.27 8.89
N THR A 470 21.88 24.08 8.06
CA THR A 470 22.53 24.85 6.98
C THR A 470 23.10 26.20 7.41
N GLY A 471 22.94 26.59 8.68
CA GLY A 471 23.52 27.81 9.27
C GLY A 471 24.96 27.64 9.78
N ASP A 472 25.46 28.60 10.56
CA ASP A 472 26.88 28.65 10.99
C ASP A 472 27.28 27.48 11.90
N LYS A 473 26.33 26.94 12.66
CA LYS A 473 26.52 25.76 13.52
C LYS A 473 26.48 24.42 12.76
N GLY A 474 26.39 24.45 11.44
CA GLY A 474 26.35 23.28 10.57
C GLY A 474 27.73 22.84 10.10
N TYR A 475 27.95 21.53 10.00
CA TYR A 475 29.19 20.96 9.47
C TYR A 475 29.17 20.91 7.95
N TRP A 476 30.32 21.21 7.35
CA TRP A 476 30.55 21.03 5.92
C TRP A 476 31.01 19.60 5.67
N TYR A 477 30.16 18.84 4.98
CA TYR A 477 30.44 17.48 4.53
C TYR A 477 31.16 17.52 3.18
N THR A 478 32.21 16.73 3.03
CA THR A 478 32.92 16.55 1.76
C THR A 478 32.39 15.31 1.04
N ILE A 479 32.07 15.45 -0.25
CA ILE A 479 31.66 14.33 -1.09
C ILE A 479 32.88 13.47 -1.43
N VAL A 480 32.89 12.21 -0.98
CA VAL A 480 34.00 11.26 -1.22
C VAL A 480 33.64 10.16 -2.23
N GLY A 481 32.36 10.03 -2.57
CA GLY A 481 31.90 9.04 -3.54
C GLY A 481 30.51 9.33 -4.09
N VAL A 482 30.26 8.79 -5.28
CA VAL A 482 28.96 8.79 -5.95
C VAL A 482 28.57 7.34 -6.21
N VAL A 483 27.41 6.93 -5.71
CA VAL A 483 26.84 5.60 -5.99
C VAL A 483 25.81 5.69 -7.10
N LYS A 484 25.66 4.59 -7.84
CA LYS A 484 24.52 4.39 -8.74
C LYS A 484 23.20 4.50 -7.99
N GLU A 485 22.13 4.71 -8.73
CA GLU A 485 20.80 4.85 -8.15
C GLU A 485 20.39 3.64 -7.32
N ILE A 486 19.96 3.91 -6.08
CA ILE A 486 19.32 2.94 -5.19
C ILE A 486 17.88 3.39 -5.01
N ARG A 487 16.93 2.47 -5.24
CA ARG A 487 15.50 2.79 -5.10
C ARG A 487 15.07 2.83 -3.63
N ASP A 488 15.18 4.02 -3.04
CA ASP A 488 14.84 4.25 -1.63
C ASP A 488 13.34 4.20 -1.30
N ARG A 489 12.48 4.88 -2.09
CA ARG A 489 11.05 5.06 -1.77
C ARG A 489 10.13 3.97 -2.31
N GLY A 490 10.62 3.12 -3.21
CA GLY A 490 9.83 2.08 -3.87
C GLY A 490 10.16 1.94 -5.36
N VAL A 491 9.64 0.87 -5.97
CA VAL A 491 9.96 0.51 -7.37
C VAL A 491 9.34 1.49 -8.38
N THR A 492 8.18 2.06 -8.05
CA THR A 492 7.42 2.96 -8.94
C THR A 492 7.55 4.43 -8.58
N GLU A 493 8.35 4.77 -7.58
CA GLU A 493 8.56 6.14 -7.13
C GLU A 493 9.72 6.78 -7.91
N ASP A 494 9.65 8.11 -8.05
CA ASP A 494 10.71 8.89 -8.67
C ASP A 494 12.00 8.83 -7.85
N LEU A 495 13.13 8.78 -8.55
CA LEU A 495 14.44 8.87 -7.94
C LEU A 495 14.65 10.28 -7.39
N LYS A 496 15.12 10.37 -6.15
CA LYS A 496 15.40 11.65 -5.48
C LYS A 496 16.89 11.76 -5.15
N PRO A 497 17.42 12.99 -5.02
CA PRO A 497 18.74 13.18 -4.46
C PRO A 497 18.81 12.52 -3.07
N THR A 498 19.84 11.70 -2.85
CA THR A 498 20.04 10.96 -1.60
C THR A 498 21.44 11.18 -1.08
N ILE A 499 21.56 11.48 0.20
CA ILE A 499 22.80 11.70 0.93
C ILE A 499 22.96 10.58 1.96
N TYR A 500 24.06 9.84 1.82
CA TYR A 500 24.49 8.80 2.74
C TYR A 500 25.58 9.34 3.67
N ARG A 501 25.39 9.14 4.97
CA ARG A 501 26.30 9.60 6.03
C ARG A 501 26.85 8.40 6.78
N LEU A 502 28.11 8.48 7.18
CA LEU A 502 28.71 7.46 8.02
C LEU A 502 28.14 7.54 9.45
N HIS A 503 27.71 6.40 9.98
CA HIS A 503 27.15 6.28 11.33
C HIS A 503 28.07 6.84 12.42
N GLU A 504 29.39 6.62 12.30
CA GLU A 504 30.40 7.11 13.24
C GLU A 504 30.56 8.65 13.24
N GLN A 505 29.98 9.34 12.26
CA GLN A 505 29.97 10.80 12.14
C GLN A 505 28.54 11.38 12.27
N ALA A 506 27.53 10.55 12.56
CA ALA A 506 26.14 10.93 12.42
C ALA A 506 25.62 11.89 13.52
N ASP A 507 26.32 12.06 14.63
CA ASP A 507 25.95 13.00 15.72
C ASP A 507 26.02 14.48 15.31
N GLN A 508 26.79 14.77 14.26
CA GLN A 508 27.13 16.13 13.84
C GLN A 508 25.97 16.89 13.18
N SER A 509 24.75 16.36 13.14
CA SER A 509 23.59 17.10 12.63
C SER A 509 22.87 17.92 13.69
N GLY A 510 23.01 17.63 14.99
CA GLY A 510 22.31 18.32 16.08
C GLY A 510 20.76 18.33 15.98
N ASP A 511 20.19 17.86 14.88
CA ASP A 511 18.83 17.39 14.78
C ASP A 511 18.84 15.88 14.95
N GLN A 512 18.15 15.50 16.02
CA GLN A 512 17.90 14.16 16.54
C GLN A 512 19.10 13.47 17.21
N PRO A 513 18.91 12.85 18.39
CA PRO A 513 19.74 11.70 18.74
C PRO A 513 19.58 10.72 17.59
N SER A 514 20.65 10.51 16.82
CA SER A 514 20.77 9.54 15.74
C SER A 514 20.12 8.19 16.09
N GLY A 515 18.83 8.07 15.84
CA GLY A 515 18.09 6.83 15.89
C GLY A 515 18.36 6.12 14.58
N ILE A 516 19.33 5.21 14.61
CA ILE A 516 19.15 3.96 13.85
C ILE A 516 17.98 3.22 14.51
#